data_AF-A0A853CPB5-F1
#
_entry.id   AF-A0A853CPB5-F1
#
_cell.length_a   1.000
_cell.length_b   1.000
_cell.length_c   1.000
_cell.angle_alpha   90.00
_cell.angle_beta   90.00
_cell.angle_gamma   90.00
#
_symmetry.space_group_name_H-M   'P 1'
#
loop_
_entity.id
_entity.type
_entity.pdbx_description
1 polymer ?
#
loop_
_entity_poly.entity_id
_entity_poly.type
_entity_poly.pdbx_seq_one_letter_code
_entity_poly.pdbx_strand_id
1 'polypeptide(L)'
;MNATIGGTSYTYAMFYTGNDANCSCHNQVGVAFANSLDGPWTKYSSPVIAFDSTKSTSLWGEGQPSATTINPSAGTVVLTWSSGYTSNPADTKAYFAQVSFATGAPVISGKHQIQTTGLTDLNGSQDFINNFDIVYSTTRDAFYMIREAHPYPTSSPNYISTAVQVDSIPGSSMWSGSGSWTVLSNIDSSVSSAARIHNPGFSRTIYGTLPNESSITALFTTASLDPNSLWTYRWFKTTAAL
;
A
#
# COMPACT_ATOMS: atom_id res chain seq x y z
N MET A 1 -5.72 -1.44 -16.50
CA MET A 1 -7.19 -1.26 -16.40
C MET A 1 -7.62 -0.26 -17.46
N ASN A 2 -8.77 -0.43 -18.10
CA ASN A 2 -9.22 0.52 -19.11
C ASN A 2 -9.86 1.74 -18.42
N ALA A 3 -9.30 2.94 -18.64
CA ALA A 3 -9.87 4.21 -18.19
C ALA A 3 -10.22 5.07 -19.39
N THR A 4 -11.30 5.84 -19.33
CA THR A 4 -11.53 6.93 -20.28
C THR A 4 -11.51 8.22 -19.49
N ILE A 5 -10.61 9.15 -19.83
CA ILE A 5 -10.43 10.43 -19.13
C ILE A 5 -10.41 11.54 -20.18
N GLY A 6 -11.31 12.52 -20.04
CA GLY A 6 -11.43 13.62 -21.02
C GLY A 6 -11.63 13.13 -22.45
N GLY A 7 -12.34 12.01 -22.65
CA GLY A 7 -12.57 11.38 -23.95
C GLY A 7 -11.40 10.54 -24.50
N THR A 8 -10.26 10.47 -23.80
CA THR A 8 -9.11 9.64 -24.19
C THR A 8 -9.09 8.34 -23.41
N SER A 9 -8.90 7.21 -24.09
CA SER A 9 -8.75 5.90 -23.45
C SER A 9 -7.30 5.60 -23.07
N TYR A 10 -7.13 5.04 -21.87
CA TYR A 10 -5.86 4.66 -21.27
C TYR A 10 -5.89 3.22 -20.77
N THR A 11 -4.74 2.55 -20.84
CA THR A 11 -4.55 1.13 -20.45
C THR A 11 -4.03 0.97 -19.02
N TYR A 12 -3.30 1.98 -18.53
CA TYR A 12 -2.64 1.96 -17.24
C TYR A 12 -3.04 3.19 -16.42
N ALA A 13 -3.15 2.97 -15.10
CA ALA A 13 -3.30 4.00 -14.10
C ALA A 13 -2.22 3.78 -13.03
N MET A 14 -1.52 4.84 -12.67
CA MET A 14 -0.52 4.87 -11.62
C MET A 14 -1.01 5.81 -10.53
N PHE A 15 -1.28 5.27 -9.35
CA PHE A 15 -1.55 6.07 -8.15
C PHE A 15 -0.23 6.48 -7.52
N TYR A 16 -0.14 7.72 -7.05
CA TYR A 16 1.09 8.25 -6.47
C TYR A 16 0.79 9.22 -5.34
N THR A 17 1.75 9.36 -4.42
CA THR A 17 1.73 10.45 -3.44
C THR A 17 2.33 11.71 -4.05
N GLY A 18 1.65 12.83 -3.86
CA GLY A 18 2.18 14.16 -4.19
C GLY A 18 1.85 15.15 -3.08
N ASN A 19 2.61 16.24 -3.03
CA ASN A 19 2.34 17.39 -2.17
C ASN A 19 2.65 18.68 -2.93
N ASP A 20 2.23 19.80 -2.35
CA ASP A 20 2.44 21.15 -2.85
C ASP A 20 3.47 21.94 -2.01
N ALA A 21 4.14 21.27 -1.08
CA ALA A 21 5.05 21.89 -0.12
C ALA A 21 6.39 21.16 -0.10
N ASN A 22 7.50 21.89 0.05
CA ASN A 22 8.84 21.30 0.14
C ASN A 22 9.11 20.71 1.55
N CYS A 23 8.26 19.78 1.94
CA CYS A 23 8.24 19.00 3.16
C CYS A 23 7.62 17.64 2.82
N SER A 24 7.82 16.62 3.64
CA SER A 24 6.99 15.41 3.57
C SER A 24 5.64 15.64 4.27
N CYS A 25 4.95 16.73 3.94
CA CYS A 25 3.71 17.17 4.56
C CYS A 25 2.67 17.60 3.52
N HIS A 26 1.42 17.73 3.93
CA HIS A 26 0.29 18.04 3.03
C HIS A 26 0.14 17.04 1.86
N ASN A 27 0.48 15.76 2.12
CA ASN A 27 0.45 14.72 1.10
C ASN A 27 -0.99 14.38 0.70
N GLN A 28 -1.14 14.02 -0.58
CA GLN A 28 -2.38 13.64 -1.23
C GLN A 28 -2.12 12.48 -2.20
N VAL A 29 -3.17 11.73 -2.55
CA VAL A 29 -3.08 10.66 -3.55
C VAL A 29 -3.58 11.16 -4.90
N GLY A 30 -2.70 11.20 -5.89
CA GLY A 30 -3.02 11.49 -7.29
C GLY A 30 -3.11 10.21 -8.14
N VAL A 31 -3.49 10.40 -9.41
CA VAL A 31 -3.46 9.35 -10.43
C VAL A 31 -2.96 9.90 -11.76
N ALA A 32 -2.13 9.12 -12.45
CA ALA A 32 -1.69 9.40 -13.82
C ALA A 32 -2.01 8.22 -14.74
N PHE A 33 -2.22 8.49 -16.02
CA PHE A 33 -2.65 7.50 -16.99
C PHE A 33 -1.69 7.39 -18.18
N ALA A 34 -1.54 6.18 -18.72
CA ALA A 34 -0.70 5.92 -19.89
C ALA A 34 -1.22 4.73 -20.71
N ASN A 35 -0.72 4.60 -21.93
CA ASN A 35 -0.95 3.43 -22.80
C ASN A 35 0.27 2.51 -22.92
N SER A 36 1.38 2.87 -22.27
CA SER A 36 2.56 2.04 -22.08
C SER A 36 3.06 2.21 -20.64
N LEU A 37 3.71 1.18 -20.10
CA LEU A 37 4.34 1.25 -18.77
C LEU A 37 5.45 2.31 -18.72
N ASP A 38 6.14 2.53 -19.84
CA ASP A 38 7.19 3.55 -19.96
C ASP A 38 6.63 4.98 -20.16
N GLY A 39 5.31 5.12 -20.23
CA GLY A 39 4.63 6.39 -20.47
C GLY A 39 4.51 6.75 -21.97
N PRO A 40 4.29 8.03 -22.31
CA PRO A 40 4.19 9.16 -21.38
C PRO A 40 2.99 9.04 -20.44
N TRP A 41 3.15 9.57 -19.22
CA TRP A 41 2.13 9.57 -18.18
C TRP A 41 1.41 10.93 -18.10
N THR A 42 0.09 10.91 -18.27
CA THR A 42 -0.79 12.09 -18.17
C THR A 42 -1.38 12.16 -16.77
N LYS A 43 -1.00 13.16 -15.98
CA LYS A 43 -1.57 13.38 -14.64
C LYS A 43 -3.03 13.82 -14.73
N TYR A 44 -3.88 13.26 -13.87
CA TYR A 44 -5.19 13.82 -13.59
C TYR A 44 -5.04 15.13 -12.82
N SER A 45 -5.87 16.13 -13.12
CA SER A 45 -5.71 17.49 -12.61
C SER A 45 -6.02 17.65 -11.12
N SER A 46 -6.75 16.70 -10.54
CA SER A 46 -7.21 16.75 -9.15
C SER A 46 -6.72 15.52 -8.38
N PRO A 47 -6.51 15.64 -7.06
CA PRO A 47 -6.24 14.46 -6.24
C PRO A 47 -7.43 13.49 -6.29
N VAL A 48 -7.13 12.19 -6.26
CA VAL A 48 -8.14 11.15 -6.02
C VAL A 48 -8.51 11.15 -4.54
N ILE A 49 -7.51 11.13 -3.65
CA ILE A 49 -7.71 11.33 -2.22
C ILE A 49 -7.05 12.65 -1.84
N ALA A 50 -7.88 13.63 -1.51
CA ALA A 50 -7.44 14.96 -1.10
C ALA A 50 -7.01 14.97 0.39
N PHE A 51 -6.14 15.92 0.72
CA PHE A 51 -5.83 16.25 2.10
C PHE A 51 -7.09 16.77 2.81
N ASP A 52 -7.26 16.43 4.10
CA ASP A 52 -8.33 16.96 4.94
C ASP A 52 -8.05 18.43 5.26
N SER A 53 -8.76 19.33 4.57
CA SER A 53 -8.60 20.78 4.71
C SER A 53 -8.90 21.33 6.11
N THR A 54 -9.45 20.52 7.02
CA THR A 54 -9.65 20.89 8.43
C THR A 54 -8.39 20.73 9.28
N LYS A 55 -7.34 20.10 8.74
CA LYS A 55 -6.08 19.79 9.43
C LYS A 55 -4.99 20.80 9.10
N SER A 56 -3.99 20.90 9.97
CA SER A 56 -2.79 21.73 9.70
C SER A 56 -2.01 21.14 8.52
N THR A 57 -1.67 21.97 7.54
CA THR A 57 -0.87 21.59 6.36
C THR A 57 0.55 21.12 6.71
N SER A 58 1.01 21.34 7.94
CA SER A 58 2.28 20.78 8.46
C SER A 58 2.22 19.28 8.74
N LEU A 59 1.02 18.69 8.78
CA LEU A 59 0.82 17.27 9.03
C LEU A 59 1.07 16.44 7.76
N TRP A 60 1.32 15.15 7.94
CA TRP A 60 1.75 14.27 6.85
C TRP A 60 0.68 14.16 5.74
N GLY A 61 -0.59 13.91 6.07
CA GLY A 61 -1.68 13.84 5.10
C GLY A 61 -2.02 12.43 4.62
N GLU A 62 -2.37 12.28 3.35
CA GLU A 62 -2.76 11.03 2.70
C GLU A 62 -1.67 10.58 1.73
N GLY A 63 -1.21 9.33 1.81
CA GLY A 63 -0.12 8.87 0.96
C GLY A 63 0.13 7.38 0.96
N GLN A 64 1.24 6.99 0.32
CA GLN A 64 1.67 5.60 0.14
C GLN A 64 0.55 4.71 -0.42
N PRO A 65 -0.02 5.04 -1.60
CA PRO A 65 -1.12 4.27 -2.15
C PRO A 65 -0.67 2.88 -2.64
N SER A 66 -1.54 1.89 -2.48
CA SER A 66 -1.48 0.59 -3.19
C SER A 66 -2.80 0.37 -3.93
N ALA A 67 -2.74 -0.26 -5.10
CA ALA A 67 -3.93 -0.56 -5.89
C ALA A 67 -3.89 -1.94 -6.54
N THR A 68 -5.06 -2.59 -6.61
CA THR A 68 -5.26 -3.88 -7.30
C THR A 68 -6.53 -3.81 -8.14
N THR A 69 -6.48 -4.33 -9.36
CA THR A 69 -7.65 -4.31 -10.25
C THR A 69 -8.70 -5.32 -9.77
N ILE A 70 -9.97 -4.91 -9.76
CA ILE A 70 -11.12 -5.77 -9.47
C ILE A 70 -11.68 -6.30 -10.80
N ASN A 71 -11.97 -5.37 -11.71
CA ASN A 71 -12.44 -5.68 -13.06
C ASN A 71 -11.70 -4.79 -14.08
N PRO A 72 -10.76 -5.37 -14.86
CA PRO A 72 -9.97 -4.60 -15.82
C PRO A 72 -10.81 -3.94 -16.93
N SER A 73 -11.91 -4.58 -17.37
CA SER A 73 -12.75 -4.07 -18.45
C SER A 73 -13.69 -2.96 -17.99
N ALA A 74 -14.18 -3.04 -16.75
CA ALA A 74 -14.99 -1.99 -16.13
C ALA A 74 -14.14 -0.82 -15.59
N GLY A 75 -12.82 -0.96 -15.58
CA GLY A 75 -11.92 0.06 -15.07
C GLY A 75 -12.06 0.29 -13.57
N THR A 76 -12.29 -0.78 -12.80
CA THR A 76 -12.47 -0.71 -11.35
C THR A 76 -11.28 -1.30 -10.60
N VAL A 77 -10.84 -0.58 -9.58
CA VAL A 77 -9.71 -0.95 -8.73
C VAL A 77 -10.09 -0.81 -7.26
N VAL A 78 -9.46 -1.59 -6.41
CA VAL A 78 -9.28 -1.23 -5.00
C VAL A 78 -8.12 -0.26 -4.92
N LEU A 79 -8.30 0.82 -4.16
CA LEU A 79 -7.26 1.74 -3.73
C LEU A 79 -7.18 1.69 -2.20
N THR A 80 -5.98 1.48 -1.68
CA THR A 80 -5.68 1.65 -0.26
C THR A 80 -4.58 2.68 -0.07
N TRP A 81 -4.56 3.33 1.08
CA TRP A 81 -3.55 4.35 1.39
C TRP A 81 -3.41 4.53 2.91
N SER A 82 -2.30 5.15 3.32
CA SER A 82 -2.06 5.58 4.69
C SER A 82 -2.53 7.01 4.91
N SER A 83 -3.06 7.29 6.09
CA SER A 83 -3.53 8.59 6.55
C SER A 83 -2.83 8.95 7.87
N GLY A 84 -2.17 10.11 7.89
CA GLY A 84 -1.36 10.58 9.02
C GLY A 84 -1.62 12.05 9.33
N TYR A 85 -2.52 12.30 10.29
CA TYR A 85 -2.84 13.65 10.78
C TYR A 85 -2.45 13.86 12.25
N THR A 86 -1.51 13.07 12.73
CA THR A 86 -1.00 13.09 14.09
C THR A 86 0.53 13.11 14.05
N SER A 87 1.15 13.61 15.12
CA SER A 87 2.60 13.53 15.29
C SER A 87 3.07 12.16 15.76
N ASN A 88 2.16 11.33 16.28
CA ASN A 88 2.43 9.97 16.72
C ASN A 88 2.21 8.98 15.56
N PRO A 89 3.25 8.27 15.08
CA PRO A 89 3.14 7.30 13.99
C PRO A 89 2.17 6.15 14.29
N ALA A 90 1.99 5.76 15.56
CA ALA A 90 1.06 4.70 15.94
C ALA A 90 -0.42 5.07 15.71
N ASP A 91 -0.70 6.36 15.51
CA ASP A 91 -2.03 6.86 15.19
C ASP A 91 -2.30 6.88 13.66
N THR A 92 -1.31 6.53 12.83
CA THR A 92 -1.51 6.33 11.39
C THR A 92 -2.62 5.31 11.15
N LYS A 93 -3.52 5.65 10.23
CA LYS A 93 -4.62 4.78 9.81
C LYS A 93 -4.42 4.37 8.37
N ALA A 94 -4.92 3.19 8.01
CA ALA A 94 -5.00 2.76 6.64
C ALA A 94 -6.46 2.79 6.19
N TYR A 95 -6.69 3.19 4.95
CA TYR A 95 -8.01 3.30 4.36
C TYR A 95 -8.11 2.48 3.09
N PHE A 96 -9.36 2.15 2.76
CA PHE A 96 -9.77 1.41 1.59
C PHE A 96 -10.83 2.21 0.85
N ALA A 97 -10.84 2.12 -0.48
CA ALA A 97 -11.97 2.48 -1.31
C ALA A 97 -11.95 1.72 -2.64
N GLN A 98 -13.12 1.63 -3.29
CA GLN A 98 -13.21 1.27 -4.69
C GLN A 98 -13.15 2.53 -5.55
N VAL A 99 -12.35 2.50 -6.61
CA VAL A 99 -12.26 3.58 -7.59
C VAL A 99 -12.68 3.06 -8.96
N SER A 100 -13.65 3.74 -9.57
CA SER A 100 -14.10 3.50 -10.95
C SER A 100 -13.71 4.67 -11.84
N PHE A 101 -13.30 4.37 -13.06
CA PHE A 101 -12.99 5.37 -14.09
C PHE A 101 -13.98 5.35 -15.27
N ALA A 102 -15.14 4.72 -15.09
CA ALA A 102 -16.12 4.51 -16.16
C ALA A 102 -16.75 5.82 -16.70
N THR A 103 -16.77 6.89 -15.91
CA THR A 103 -17.53 8.12 -16.21
C THR A 103 -16.67 9.28 -16.73
N GLY A 104 -15.39 9.08 -17.04
CA GLY A 104 -14.52 10.20 -17.43
C GLY A 104 -13.68 10.79 -16.28
N ALA A 105 -14.02 10.44 -15.04
CA ALA A 105 -13.37 10.91 -13.82
C ALA A 105 -13.31 9.79 -12.77
N PRO A 106 -12.36 9.85 -11.81
CA PRO A 106 -12.32 8.90 -10.70
C PRO A 106 -13.58 9.03 -9.82
N VAL A 107 -14.33 7.94 -9.66
CA VAL A 107 -15.48 7.86 -8.76
C VAL A 107 -15.14 6.92 -7.62
N ILE A 108 -15.24 7.43 -6.39
CA ILE A 108 -14.87 6.71 -5.16
C ILE A 108 -16.12 6.19 -4.48
N SER A 109 -16.08 4.93 -4.04
CA SER A 109 -17.17 4.30 -3.30
C SER A 109 -16.64 3.31 -2.25
N GLY A 110 -17.50 2.89 -1.32
CA GLY A 110 -17.16 1.88 -0.32
C GLY A 110 -16.01 2.29 0.61
N LYS A 111 -15.77 3.60 0.79
CA LYS A 111 -14.67 4.10 1.62
C LYS A 111 -14.85 3.72 3.08
N HIS A 112 -13.85 3.11 3.68
CA HIS A 112 -13.81 2.82 5.12
C HIS A 112 -12.35 2.70 5.62
N GLN A 113 -12.17 2.77 6.92
CA GLN A 113 -10.87 2.50 7.55
C GLN A 113 -10.63 1.00 7.57
N ILE A 114 -9.44 0.55 7.17
CA ILE A 114 -9.03 -0.85 7.29
C ILE A 114 -8.94 -1.21 8.78
N GLN A 115 -9.70 -2.22 9.18
CA GLN A 115 -9.65 -2.80 10.53
C GLN A 115 -8.26 -3.35 10.82
N THR A 116 -7.81 -3.22 12.07
CA THR A 116 -6.53 -3.77 12.53
C THR A 116 -6.70 -5.02 13.38
N THR A 117 -7.93 -5.42 13.70
CA THR A 117 -8.22 -6.60 14.52
C THR A 117 -7.52 -7.83 13.95
N GLY A 118 -6.81 -8.58 14.79
CA GLY A 118 -6.05 -9.77 14.40
C GLY A 118 -4.61 -9.51 13.93
N LEU A 119 -4.24 -8.25 13.66
CA LEU A 119 -2.85 -7.87 13.43
C LEU A 119 -2.09 -7.82 14.74
N THR A 120 -0.95 -8.50 14.80
CA THR A 120 -0.06 -8.47 15.97
C THR A 120 1.35 -8.02 15.61
N ASP A 121 1.95 -7.29 16.53
CA ASP A 121 3.36 -6.91 16.48
C ASP A 121 4.23 -8.15 16.76
N LEU A 122 5.56 -8.00 16.67
CA LEU A 122 6.53 -9.06 16.91
C LEU A 122 6.55 -9.54 18.38
N ASN A 123 5.92 -8.81 19.30
CA ASN A 123 5.74 -9.21 20.70
C ASN A 123 4.36 -9.83 20.97
N GLY A 124 3.50 -9.95 19.95
CA GLY A 124 2.15 -10.49 20.07
C GLY A 124 1.08 -9.49 20.54
N SER A 125 1.40 -8.21 20.64
CA SER A 125 0.44 -7.13 20.98
C SER A 125 -0.31 -6.63 19.75
N GLN A 126 -1.51 -6.06 19.93
CA GLN A 126 -2.28 -5.47 18.83
C GLN A 126 -1.46 -4.41 18.08
N ASP A 127 -1.42 -4.49 16.75
CA ASP A 127 -0.61 -3.62 15.90
C ASP A 127 -1.44 -2.64 15.05
N PHE A 128 -0.75 -1.73 14.36
CA PHE A 128 -1.31 -0.78 13.40
C PHE A 128 -0.69 -0.97 12.00
N ILE A 129 -1.25 -0.26 11.01
CA ILE A 129 -0.86 -0.42 9.60
C ILE A 129 -0.16 0.87 9.13
N ASN A 130 1.08 0.72 8.66
CA ASN A 130 1.81 1.73 7.90
C ASN A 130 2.69 1.05 6.84
N ASN A 131 3.14 1.83 5.85
CA ASN A 131 4.09 1.39 4.82
C ASN A 131 3.77 -0.01 4.26
N PHE A 132 2.56 -0.13 3.71
CA PHE A 132 1.97 -1.40 3.36
C PHE A 132 1.59 -1.47 1.89
N ASP A 133 1.46 -2.68 1.40
CA ASP A 133 1.02 -3.02 0.06
C ASP A 133 -0.09 -4.08 0.13
N ILE A 134 -1.06 -4.02 -0.78
CA ILE A 134 -2.22 -4.94 -0.75
C ILE A 134 -2.58 -5.48 -2.13
N VAL A 135 -2.84 -6.79 -2.19
CA VAL A 135 -3.33 -7.48 -3.39
C VAL A 135 -4.61 -8.25 -3.09
N TYR A 136 -5.53 -8.23 -4.05
CA TYR A 136 -6.79 -8.99 -3.97
C TYR A 136 -6.72 -10.18 -4.91
N SER A 137 -7.00 -11.37 -4.38
CA SER A 137 -7.24 -12.58 -5.17
C SER A 137 -8.73 -12.73 -5.40
N THR A 138 -9.18 -12.55 -6.64
CA THR A 138 -10.56 -12.84 -7.04
C THR A 138 -10.85 -14.34 -7.00
N THR A 139 -9.83 -15.18 -7.22
CA THR A 139 -9.96 -16.64 -7.20
C THR A 139 -10.26 -17.16 -5.80
N ARG A 140 -9.62 -16.56 -4.79
CA ARG A 140 -9.73 -16.97 -3.38
C ARG A 140 -10.72 -16.14 -2.57
N ASP A 141 -11.24 -15.06 -3.16
CA ASP A 141 -11.97 -14.00 -2.46
C ASP A 141 -11.26 -13.61 -1.15
N ALA A 142 -9.99 -13.21 -1.28
CA ALA A 142 -9.14 -12.87 -0.15
C ALA A 142 -8.20 -11.71 -0.49
N PHE A 143 -7.97 -10.86 0.51
CA PHE A 143 -6.93 -9.83 0.45
C PHE A 143 -5.70 -10.33 1.18
N TYR A 144 -4.55 -10.06 0.57
CA TYR A 144 -3.25 -10.24 1.20
C TYR A 144 -2.59 -8.87 1.36
N MET A 145 -2.05 -8.62 2.54
CA MET A 145 -1.31 -7.41 2.87
C MET A 145 0.12 -7.79 3.21
N ILE A 146 1.07 -6.94 2.84
CA ILE A 146 2.41 -6.95 3.42
C ILE A 146 2.70 -5.57 3.98
N ARG A 147 3.19 -5.51 5.21
CA ARG A 147 3.39 -4.27 5.96
C ARG A 147 4.66 -4.34 6.80
N GLU A 148 5.13 -3.19 7.29
CA GLU A 148 6.14 -3.21 8.33
C GLU A 148 5.62 -3.84 9.61
N ALA A 149 6.50 -4.58 10.30
CA ALA A 149 6.22 -5.16 11.60
C ALA A 149 6.83 -4.31 12.72
N HIS A 150 6.07 -4.15 13.81
CA HIS A 150 6.47 -3.39 15.00
C HIS A 150 6.89 -4.33 16.14
N PRO A 151 7.54 -3.84 17.20
CA PRO A 151 8.05 -2.48 17.37
C PRO A 151 9.24 -2.19 16.46
N TYR A 152 9.46 -0.90 16.17
CA TYR A 152 10.73 -0.48 15.59
C TYR A 152 11.90 -0.79 16.54
N PRO A 153 13.08 -1.11 16.01
CA PRO A 153 14.25 -1.39 16.83
C PRO A 153 14.72 -0.13 17.57
N THR A 154 15.37 -0.30 18.71
CA THR A 154 15.96 0.82 19.46
C THR A 154 17.32 1.26 18.91
N SER A 155 17.98 0.41 18.11
CA SER A 155 19.26 0.71 17.47
C SER A 155 19.09 1.48 16.15
N SER A 156 20.05 2.33 15.82
CA SER A 156 20.05 3.08 14.56
C SER A 156 20.23 2.16 13.34
N PRO A 157 19.51 2.39 12.21
CA PRO A 157 18.36 3.28 12.09
C PRO A 157 17.13 2.69 12.83
N ASN A 158 16.50 3.50 13.68
CA ASN A 158 15.35 3.10 14.51
C ASN A 158 13.99 3.47 13.89
N TYR A 159 14.00 3.94 12.66
CA TYR A 159 12.82 4.27 11.85
C TYR A 159 12.60 3.25 10.71
N ILE A 160 13.38 2.17 10.68
CA ILE A 160 13.25 1.06 9.75
C ILE A 160 13.02 -0.21 10.55
N SER A 161 12.01 -1.00 10.17
CA SER A 161 11.67 -2.23 10.89
C SER A 161 12.75 -3.32 10.77
N THR A 162 12.70 -4.32 11.65
CA THR A 162 13.54 -5.53 11.58
C THR A 162 12.88 -6.65 10.78
N ALA A 163 11.58 -6.52 10.49
CA ALA A 163 10.79 -7.49 9.77
C ALA A 163 9.61 -6.81 9.07
N VAL A 164 9.11 -7.47 8.02
CA VAL A 164 7.80 -7.17 7.42
C VAL A 164 6.88 -8.37 7.64
N GLN A 165 5.58 -8.13 7.76
CA GLN A 165 4.59 -9.16 8.04
C GLN A 165 3.66 -9.32 6.85
N VAL A 166 3.37 -10.57 6.50
CA VAL A 166 2.37 -10.94 5.49
C VAL A 166 1.11 -11.37 6.22
N ASP A 167 -0.01 -10.75 5.87
CA ASP A 167 -1.30 -10.92 6.50
C ASP A 167 -2.36 -11.28 5.46
N SER A 168 -3.44 -11.93 5.88
CA SER A 168 -4.61 -12.17 5.02
C SER A 168 -5.92 -11.87 5.72
N ILE A 169 -6.93 -11.54 4.93
CA ILE A 169 -8.31 -11.40 5.40
C ILE A 169 -9.29 -11.86 4.30
N PRO A 170 -10.43 -12.49 4.65
CA PRO A 170 -11.48 -12.77 3.67
C PRO A 170 -11.95 -11.52 2.95
N GLY A 171 -12.26 -11.66 1.66
CA GLY A 171 -12.75 -10.58 0.82
C GLY A 171 -14.01 -9.95 1.41
N SER A 172 -15.02 -10.75 1.74
CA SER A 172 -16.25 -10.27 2.39
C SER A 172 -16.02 -9.39 3.62
N SER A 173 -15.03 -9.70 4.45
CA SER A 173 -14.63 -8.90 5.60
C SER A 173 -13.99 -7.58 5.17
N MET A 174 -13.04 -7.61 4.24
CA MET A 174 -12.41 -6.38 3.72
C MET A 174 -13.41 -5.47 3.00
N TRP A 175 -14.28 -6.01 2.13
CA TRP A 175 -15.28 -5.24 1.40
C TRP A 175 -16.26 -4.52 2.32
N SER A 176 -16.54 -5.08 3.49
CA SER A 176 -17.46 -4.52 4.49
C SER A 176 -16.80 -3.71 5.59
N GLY A 177 -15.45 -3.62 5.62
CA GLY A 177 -14.70 -2.96 6.69
C GLY A 177 -14.85 -3.64 8.04
N SER A 178 -14.91 -4.97 8.05
CA SER A 178 -15.14 -5.79 9.24
C SER A 178 -14.17 -6.97 9.32
N GLY A 179 -14.35 -7.85 10.31
CA GLY A 179 -13.59 -9.09 10.44
C GLY A 179 -12.23 -8.93 11.13
N SER A 180 -11.36 -9.90 10.93
CA SER A 180 -10.04 -9.96 11.57
C SER A 180 -9.00 -10.51 10.61
N TRP A 181 -7.82 -9.92 10.63
CA TRP A 181 -6.67 -10.38 9.89
C TRP A 181 -6.08 -11.64 10.52
N THR A 182 -5.47 -12.45 9.66
CA THR A 182 -4.64 -13.58 10.06
C THR A 182 -3.20 -13.29 9.64
N VAL A 183 -2.29 -13.26 10.62
CA VAL A 183 -0.85 -13.20 10.38
C VAL A 183 -0.41 -14.52 9.74
N LEU A 184 0.12 -14.45 8.52
CA LEU A 184 0.57 -15.64 7.78
C LEU A 184 2.05 -15.90 7.98
N SER A 185 2.89 -14.86 7.98
CA SER A 185 4.33 -15.01 8.13
C SER A 185 4.99 -13.69 8.51
N ASN A 186 6.09 -13.78 9.24
CA ASN A 186 7.07 -12.71 9.36
C ASN A 186 8.22 -12.96 8.39
N ILE A 187 8.72 -11.93 7.74
CA ILE A 187 9.92 -11.95 6.92
C ILE A 187 10.96 -11.08 7.64
N ASP A 188 11.95 -11.73 8.24
CA ASP A 188 12.96 -11.10 9.08
C ASP A 188 14.39 -11.42 8.61
N SER A 189 15.37 -11.22 9.49
CA SER A 189 16.78 -11.53 9.23
C SER A 189 17.05 -13.00 8.90
N SER A 190 16.20 -13.95 9.33
CA SER A 190 16.33 -15.37 8.97
C SER A 190 16.08 -15.62 7.48
N VAL A 191 15.30 -14.76 6.83
CA VAL A 191 14.99 -14.84 5.40
C VAL A 191 15.94 -13.97 4.57
N SER A 192 16.22 -12.75 5.04
CA SER A 192 16.96 -11.74 4.26
C SER A 192 18.45 -11.65 4.59
N SER A 193 18.88 -12.22 5.73
CA SER A 193 20.19 -11.97 6.37
C SER A 193 20.45 -10.49 6.71
N ALA A 194 19.45 -9.61 6.60
CA ALA A 194 19.60 -8.18 6.86
C ALA A 194 19.08 -7.80 8.24
N ALA A 195 19.70 -6.75 8.82
CA ALA A 195 19.30 -6.23 10.12
C ALA A 195 18.08 -5.29 10.05
N ARG A 196 17.79 -4.74 8.87
CA ARG A 196 16.68 -3.82 8.60
C ARG A 196 15.97 -4.21 7.32
N ILE A 197 14.65 -4.13 7.36
CA ILE A 197 13.74 -4.51 6.28
C ILE A 197 12.69 -3.40 6.16
N HIS A 198 12.34 -3.00 4.94
CA HIS A 198 11.50 -1.82 4.70
C HIS A 198 10.80 -1.89 3.34
N ASN A 199 9.82 -1.00 3.14
CA ASN A 199 9.14 -0.76 1.87
C ASN A 199 8.70 -2.06 1.18
N PRO A 200 7.89 -2.89 1.85
CA PRO A 200 7.46 -4.14 1.29
C PRO A 200 6.44 -3.94 0.16
N GLY A 201 6.36 -4.93 -0.72
CA GLY A 201 5.35 -5.06 -1.76
C GLY A 201 5.21 -6.49 -2.26
N PHE A 202 4.21 -6.74 -3.08
CA PHE A 202 4.03 -8.03 -3.75
C PHE A 202 4.42 -7.97 -5.22
N SER A 203 4.89 -9.11 -5.74
CA SER A 203 5.03 -9.30 -7.19
C SER A 203 3.63 -9.34 -7.80
N ARG A 204 3.41 -8.56 -8.87
CA ARG A 204 2.09 -8.40 -9.48
C ARG A 204 2.12 -8.58 -10.99
N THR A 205 0.96 -8.91 -11.54
CA THR A 205 0.70 -8.76 -12.98
C THR A 205 0.60 -7.29 -13.36
N ILE A 206 0.51 -7.01 -14.66
CA ILE A 206 0.21 -5.66 -15.18
C ILE A 206 -1.16 -5.11 -14.74
N TYR A 207 -2.01 -5.95 -14.13
CA TYR A 207 -3.29 -5.55 -13.55
C TYR A 207 -3.23 -5.35 -12.03
N GLY A 208 -2.04 -5.46 -11.43
CA GLY A 208 -1.88 -5.33 -9.98
C GLY A 208 -2.38 -6.54 -9.18
N THR A 209 -2.68 -7.66 -9.83
CA THR A 209 -3.15 -8.90 -9.21
C THR A 209 -2.01 -9.90 -8.98
N LEU A 210 -2.26 -10.99 -8.25
CA LEU A 210 -1.29 -12.07 -8.09
C LEU A 210 -0.93 -12.72 -9.44
N PRO A 211 0.36 -12.96 -9.74
CA PRO A 211 0.78 -13.65 -10.94
C PRO A 211 0.58 -15.17 -10.86
N ASN A 212 0.47 -15.73 -9.66
CA ASN A 212 0.23 -17.14 -9.40
C ASN A 212 -0.67 -17.27 -8.16
N GLU A 213 -1.82 -17.93 -8.30
CA GLU A 213 -2.76 -18.10 -7.18
C GLU A 213 -2.31 -19.14 -6.16
N SER A 214 -1.29 -19.95 -6.44
CA SER A 214 -0.75 -20.95 -5.51
C SER A 214 0.46 -20.45 -4.69
N SER A 215 0.93 -19.23 -4.93
CA SER A 215 2.11 -18.70 -4.24
C SER A 215 2.10 -17.18 -4.16
N ILE A 216 2.65 -16.63 -3.07
CA ILE A 216 2.87 -15.20 -2.92
C ILE A 216 4.37 -14.89 -2.96
N THR A 217 4.74 -13.87 -3.74
CA THR A 217 6.12 -13.38 -3.79
C THR A 217 6.17 -12.01 -3.16
N ALA A 218 6.81 -11.91 -2.01
CA ALA A 218 7.11 -10.65 -1.36
C ALA A 218 8.39 -10.06 -1.96
N LEU A 219 8.36 -8.76 -2.22
CA LEU A 219 9.51 -7.91 -2.49
C LEU A 219 9.64 -6.94 -1.31
N PHE A 220 10.87 -6.62 -0.95
CA PHE A 220 11.14 -5.66 0.10
C PHE A 220 12.54 -5.11 -0.09
N THR A 221 12.80 -3.99 0.57
CA THR A 221 14.12 -3.43 0.65
C THR A 221 14.77 -3.76 1.99
N THR A 222 16.09 -3.85 2.02
CA THR A 222 16.85 -4.04 3.25
C THR A 222 17.89 -2.97 3.41
N ALA A 223 18.30 -2.68 4.65
CA ALA A 223 19.34 -1.71 4.96
C ALA A 223 20.31 -2.25 6.01
N SER A 224 21.50 -1.65 6.06
CA SER A 224 22.48 -1.92 7.12
C SER A 224 22.20 -1.07 8.37
N LEU A 225 22.97 -1.29 9.43
CA LEU A 225 22.90 -0.50 10.68
C LEU A 225 23.62 0.86 10.59
N ASP A 226 23.98 1.31 9.38
CA ASP A 226 24.57 2.63 9.16
C ASP A 226 23.54 3.74 9.44
N PRO A 227 23.87 4.78 10.23
CA PRO A 227 23.02 5.97 10.36
C PRO A 227 22.64 6.63 9.02
N ASN A 228 23.47 6.49 7.98
CA ASN A 228 23.19 6.89 6.59
C ASN A 228 22.55 5.77 5.76
N SER A 229 21.69 4.98 6.40
CA SER A 229 21.09 3.75 5.86
C SER A 229 20.45 3.91 4.48
N LEU A 230 19.98 5.11 4.11
CA LEU A 230 19.37 5.46 2.82
C LEU A 230 20.18 4.97 1.61
N TRP A 231 21.51 5.00 1.66
CA TRP A 231 22.37 4.58 0.55
C TRP A 231 22.68 3.08 0.56
N THR A 232 22.24 2.38 1.61
CA THR A 232 22.50 0.95 1.81
C THR A 232 21.35 0.06 1.36
N TYR A 233 20.28 0.66 0.82
CA TYR A 233 19.10 -0.06 0.37
C TYR A 233 19.44 -1.10 -0.70
N ARG A 234 18.93 -2.31 -0.52
CA ARG A 234 19.02 -3.42 -1.48
C ARG A 234 17.66 -4.05 -1.66
N TRP A 235 17.35 -4.46 -2.88
CA TRP A 235 16.11 -5.19 -3.18
C TRP A 235 16.28 -6.68 -2.90
N PHE A 236 15.29 -7.25 -2.22
CA PHE A 236 15.18 -8.67 -1.94
C PHE A 236 13.80 -9.16 -2.38
N LYS A 237 13.73 -10.46 -2.65
CA LYS A 237 12.46 -11.16 -2.88
C LYS A 237 12.48 -12.52 -2.23
N THR A 238 11.32 -12.98 -1.79
CA THR A 238 11.09 -14.34 -1.31
C THR A 238 9.71 -14.81 -1.75
N THR A 239 9.54 -16.12 -1.90
CA THR A 239 8.29 -16.73 -2.37
C THR A 239 7.89 -17.86 -1.44
N ALA A 240 6.60 -17.92 -1.09
CA ALA A 240 6.01 -18.99 -0.31
C ALA A 240 4.70 -19.48 -0.97
N ALA A 241 4.29 -20.70 -0.66
CA ALA A 241 3.00 -21.23 -1.08
C ALA A 241 1.84 -20.54 -0.34
N LEU A 242 0.68 -20.45 -0.99
CA LEU A 242 -0.58 -19.90 -0.46
C LEU A 242 -1.62 -20.98 -0.17
#